data_AF-A0A3D1SUS4-F1
#
_entry.id   AF-A0A3D1SUS4-F1
#
_cell.length_a   1.000
_cell.length_b   1.000
_cell.length_c   1.000
_cell.angle_alpha   90.00
_cell.angle_beta   90.00
_cell.angle_gamma   90.00
#
_symmetry.space_group_name_H-M   'P 1'
#
loop_
_entity.id
_entity.type
_entity.pdbx_description
1 polymer ?
#
loop_
_entity_poly.entity_id
_entity_poly.type
_entity_poly.pdbx_seq_one_letter_code
_entity_poly.pdbx_strand_id
1 'polypeptide(L)' 'MQRLLAEEETAGGSHPPVVIKHRRPGPKNQADGVPASEWPTVLRRVVEQKEPLRTVAAAYGVSHETIRRVVRAARCG' A
#
# COMPACT_ATOMS: atom_id res chain seq x y z
N MET A 1 -52.53 -36.93 -20.13
CA MET A 1 -53.03 -35.56 -19.86
C MET A 1 -52.04 -34.88 -18.92
N GLN A 2 -51.37 -33.83 -19.42
CA GLN A 2 -50.75 -32.72 -18.67
C GLN A 2 -49.38 -32.97 -17.99
N ARG A 3 -48.33 -32.74 -18.79
CA ARG A 3 -47.05 -32.19 -18.32
C ARG A 3 -47.28 -30.71 -18.01
N LEU A 4 -46.97 -30.24 -16.80
CA LEU A 4 -46.97 -28.81 -16.52
C LEU A 4 -46.00 -28.48 -15.36
N LEU A 5 -44.92 -27.77 -15.74
CA LEU A 5 -44.11 -26.81 -14.97
C LEU A 5 -43.21 -27.39 -13.85
N ALA A 6 -41.90 -27.51 -14.07
CA ALA A 6 -40.90 -26.43 -14.10
C ALA A 6 -40.64 -25.85 -12.70
N GLU A 7 -39.76 -26.50 -11.96
CA GLU A 7 -38.99 -25.84 -10.90
C GLU A 7 -37.55 -26.35 -10.99
N GLU A 8 -36.94 -25.99 -12.12
CA GLU A 8 -35.50 -25.87 -12.23
C GLU A 8 -35.11 -24.58 -11.48
N GLU A 9 -34.87 -24.70 -10.18
CA GLU A 9 -34.09 -23.70 -9.44
C GLU A 9 -32.76 -24.38 -9.10
N THR A 10 -31.91 -24.41 -10.13
CA THR A 10 -30.50 -24.71 -10.01
C THR A 10 -29.90 -23.80 -8.94
N ALA A 11 -29.65 -24.37 -7.77
CA ALA A 11 -28.68 -23.88 -6.80
C ALA A 11 -27.31 -23.79 -7.48
N GLY A 12 -27.08 -22.69 -8.15
CA GLY A 12 -25.91 -22.44 -8.99
C GLY A 12 -25.68 -20.96 -9.14
N GLY A 13 -25.96 -20.19 -8.09
CA GLY A 13 -25.50 -18.82 -7.96
C GLY A 13 -24.00 -18.81 -8.23
N SER A 14 -23.63 -18.18 -9.35
CA SER A 14 -22.25 -17.93 -9.71
C SER A 14 -21.67 -16.97 -8.68
N HIS A 15 -21.01 -17.50 -7.65
CA HIS A 15 -20.22 -16.70 -6.74
C HIS A 15 -18.99 -16.30 -7.57
N PRO A 16 -18.76 -15.01 -7.90
CA PRO A 16 -17.50 -14.64 -8.51
C PRO A 16 -16.40 -15.09 -7.53
N PRO A 17 -15.28 -15.67 -8.00
CA PRO A 17 -14.20 -16.03 -7.09
C PRO A 17 -13.82 -14.74 -6.38
N VAL A 18 -14.08 -14.68 -5.08
CA VAL A 18 -13.53 -13.63 -4.24
C VAL A 18 -12.04 -13.79 -4.39
N VAL A 19 -11.45 -12.98 -5.26
CA VAL A 19 -10.00 -12.80 -5.34
C VAL A 19 -9.68 -12.09 -4.05
N ILE A 20 -9.53 -12.88 -2.98
CA ILE A 20 -8.91 -12.44 -1.75
C ILE A 20 -7.50 -12.09 -2.21
N LYS A 21 -7.30 -10.83 -2.60
CA LYS A 21 -5.97 -10.27 -2.80
C LYS A 21 -5.38 -10.35 -1.41
N HIS A 22 -4.73 -11.48 -1.13
CA HIS A 22 -3.90 -11.71 0.03
C HIS A 22 -2.81 -10.65 -0.12
N ARG A 23 -3.11 -9.43 0.34
CA ARG A 23 -2.12 -8.39 0.52
C ARG A 23 -1.16 -9.06 1.48
N ARG A 24 -0.04 -9.56 0.96
CA ARG A 24 1.06 -9.99 1.81
C ARG A 24 1.24 -8.84 2.80
N PRO A 25 1.15 -9.09 4.12
CA PRO A 25 1.69 -8.15 5.06
C PRO A 25 3.10 -7.90 4.55
N GLY A 26 3.39 -6.66 4.16
CA GLY A 26 4.75 -6.29 3.79
C GLY A 26 5.68 -6.76 4.91
N PRO A 27 6.96 -7.07 4.61
CA PRO A 27 7.91 -7.54 5.62
C PRO A 27 7.76 -6.71 6.91
N LYS A 28 7.35 -7.39 7.98
CA LYS A 28 6.87 -6.77 9.23
C LYS A 28 7.94 -5.96 9.96
N ASN A 29 9.21 -6.22 9.63
CA ASN A 29 10.37 -5.46 10.05
C ASN A 29 11.01 -4.82 8.83
N GLN A 30 10.34 -3.82 8.24
CA GLN A 30 11.14 -2.79 7.62
C GLN A 30 11.73 -2.02 8.78
N ALA A 31 13.05 -2.09 8.95
CA ALA A 31 13.73 -1.06 9.72
C ALA A 31 13.13 0.26 9.23
N ASP A 32 12.40 0.96 10.10
CA ASP A 32 12.00 2.33 9.88
C ASP A 32 13.30 3.10 9.71
N GLY A 33 13.82 3.09 8.47
CA GLY A 33 15.18 3.57 8.20
C GLY A 33 15.30 5.03 8.56
N VAL A 34 14.16 5.73 8.64
CA VAL A 34 14.03 7.04 9.23
C VAL A 34 12.99 6.93 10.36
N PRO A 35 13.34 7.26 11.62
CA PRO A 35 12.38 7.30 12.71
C PRO A 35 11.29 8.35 12.43
N ALA A 36 10.05 8.08 12.86
CA ALA A 36 8.90 8.95 12.60
C ALA A 36 9.11 10.42 13.02
N SER A 37 9.88 10.65 14.09
CA SER A 37 10.25 11.99 14.58
C SER A 37 11.05 12.81 13.55
N GLU A 38 11.81 12.15 12.68
CA GLU A 38 12.68 12.80 11.67
C GLU A 38 11.95 12.99 10.32
N TRP A 39 10.75 12.42 10.15
CA TRP A 39 9.94 12.56 8.94
C TRP A 39 9.62 14.02 8.59
N PRO A 40 9.20 14.90 9.51
CA PRO A 40 8.99 16.32 9.19
C PRO A 40 10.26 17.00 8.69
N THR A 41 11.43 16.65 9.23
CA THR A 41 12.73 17.17 8.77
C THR A 41 13.05 16.72 7.35
N VAL A 42 12.83 15.43 7.04
CA VAL A 42 12.98 14.88 5.68
C VAL A 42 12.05 15.56 4.68
N LEU A 43 10.78 15.75 5.05
CA LEU A 43 9.81 16.46 4.22
C LEU A 43 10.21 17.89 3.97
N ARG A 44 10.67 18.60 5.00
CA ARG A 44 11.14 19.97 4.88
C ARG A 44 12.30 20.08 3.88
N ARG A 45 13.28 19.18 3.96
CA ARG A 45 14.38 19.13 2.98
C ARG A 45 13.90 18.81 1.56
N VAL A 46 13.01 17.84 1.40
CA VAL A 46 12.51 17.43 0.08
C VAL A 46 11.57 18.47 -0.55
N VAL A 47 10.71 19.11 0.24
CA VAL A 47 9.67 20.04 -0.23
C VAL A 47 10.19 21.47 -0.29
N GLU A 48 10.81 21.97 0.79
CA GLU A 48 11.31 23.35 0.84
C GLU A 48 12.63 23.50 0.11
N GLN A 49 13.61 22.61 0.35
CA GLN A 49 14.92 22.72 -0.31
C GLN A 49 14.97 22.05 -1.69
N LYS A 50 13.88 21.39 -2.12
CA LYS A 50 13.85 20.57 -3.34
C LYS A 50 15.03 19.60 -3.43
N GLU A 51 15.50 19.09 -2.29
CA GLU A 51 16.62 18.16 -2.28
C GLU A 51 16.25 16.86 -3.02
N PRO A 52 17.18 16.27 -3.79
CA PRO A 52 16.93 14.99 -4.43
C PRO A 52 16.68 13.93 -3.36
N LEU A 53 15.63 13.13 -3.55
CA LEU A 53 15.31 11.99 -2.66
C LEU A 53 16.49 11.04 -2.46
N ARG A 54 17.37 10.93 -3.46
CA ARG A 54 18.61 10.14 -3.41
C ARG A 54 19.65 10.72 -2.45
N THR A 55 19.81 12.05 -2.41
CA THR A 55 20.73 12.74 -1.49
C THR A 55 20.26 12.59 -0.05
N VAL A 56 18.97 12.80 0.18
CA VAL A 56 18.37 12.60 1.50
C VAL A 56 18.50 11.14 1.93
N ALA A 57 18.21 10.19 1.02
CA ALA A 57 18.39 8.77 1.30
C ALA A 57 19.83 8.43 1.70
N ALA A 58 20.83 8.97 1.01
CA ALA A 58 22.24 8.78 1.33
C ALA A 58 22.62 9.37 2.70
N ALA A 59 22.10 10.56 3.06
CA ALA A 59 22.36 11.19 4.34
C ALA A 59 21.83 10.38 5.54
N TYR A 60 20.70 9.71 5.37
CA TYR A 60 20.11 8.84 6.39
C TYR A 60 20.56 7.37 6.27
N GLY A 61 21.40 7.02 5.28
CA GLY A 61 21.81 5.64 5.02
C GLY A 61 20.65 4.70 4.61
N VAL A 62 19.56 5.26 4.10
CA VAL A 62 18.36 4.51 3.74
C VAL A 62 18.22 4.35 2.23
N SER A 63 17.34 3.45 1.81
CA SER A 63 16.96 3.36 0.39
C SER A 63 16.07 4.54 -0.02
N HIS A 64 16.15 4.92 -1.30
CA HIS A 64 15.26 5.90 -1.92
C HIS A 64 13.77 5.52 -1.73
N GLU A 65 13.44 4.23 -1.75
CA GLU A 65 12.06 3.76 -1.49
C GLU A 65 11.57 4.11 -0.08
N THR A 66 12.48 4.14 0.91
CA THR A 66 12.14 4.56 2.28
C THR A 66 11.71 6.03 2.29
N ILE A 67 12.49 6.92 1.67
CA ILE A 67 12.14 8.34 1.58
C ILE A 67 10.83 8.54 0.80
N ARG A 68 10.59 7.79 -0.29
CA ARG A 68 9.30 7.85 -1.01
C ARG A 68 8.12 7.45 -0.13
N ARG A 69 8.27 6.43 0.72
CA ARG A 69 7.21 6.00 1.64
C ARG A 69 6.94 7.04 2.71
N VAL A 70 7.99 7.63 3.29
CA VAL A 70 7.86 8.75 4.25
C VAL A 70 7.10 9.92 3.62
N VAL A 71 7.48 10.32 2.40
CA VAL A 71 6.81 11.41 1.68
C VAL A 71 5.35 11.10 1.37
N ARG A 72 5.01 9.86 1.01
CA ARG A 72 3.61 9.46 0.81
C ARG A 72 2.82 9.39 2.11
N ALA A 73 3.39 8.79 3.16
CA ALA A 73 2.73 8.63 4.44
C ALA A 73 2.38 9.99 5.05
N ALA A 74 3.29 10.96 4.97
CA ALA A 74 3.04 12.30 5.48
C ALA A 74 2.07 13.15 4.64
N ARG A 75 1.79 12.76 3.40
CA ARG A 75 0.76 13.40 2.55
C ARG A 75 -0.64 12.83 2.77
N CYS A 76 -0.76 11.68 3.42
CA CYS A 76 -2.03 11.02 3.73
C CYS A 76 -2.52 11.29 5.16
N GLY A 77 -1.88 12.23 5.87
CA GLY A 77 -2.30 12.72 7.19
C GLY A 77 -3.09 14.01 7.08
#